data_AF-A0ABD6EN99-F1
#
_entry.id   AF-A0ABD6EN99-F1
#
_cell.length_a   1.000
_cell.length_b   1.000
_cell.length_c   1.000
_cell.angle_alpha   90.00
_cell.angle_beta   90.00
_cell.angle_gamma   90.00
#
_symmetry.space_group_name_H-M   'P 1'
#
loop_
_entity.id
_entity.type
_entity.pdbx_description
1 polymer ?
#
loop_
_entity_poly.entity_id
_entity_poly.type
_entity_poly.pdbx_seq_one_letter_code
_entity_poly.pdbx_strand_id
1 'polypeptide(L)'
;MLQDANEISKTYPVKGDCLTADMARASSLQDENSPSLSSSPITSPSRKRSVQLELRRISNIQYVQSVSGRRTSTTILPLTSAQIHLVRSQWRQVYITKGPTVIGTSLFHRLFFKSQNTKQLFERCRLPKQFANLDSFAKAHAKATGQLIDQIVDSLDDLEPMSIELIRIGRLHAQMLPGEFTGTVWNLTAETFIDCTLEWGDKRCRSETLRQAWALITAYVMDKIREGHNEERKRQIQISSSFSASPRRPS
;
A
#
# COMPACT_ATOMS: atom_id res chain seq x y z
N MET A 1 7.89 -10.59 -23.74
CA MET A 1 7.05 -11.06 -22.61
C MET A 1 7.81 -10.96 -21.28
N LEU A 2 8.67 -9.95 -21.12
CA LEU A 2 9.64 -9.85 -20.02
C LEU A 2 10.25 -8.43 -20.02
N GLN A 3 9.44 -7.42 -19.71
CA GLN A 3 9.82 -6.00 -19.83
C GLN A 3 9.60 -5.22 -18.52
N ASP A 4 8.43 -5.41 -17.91
CA ASP A 4 7.78 -4.32 -17.18
C ASP A 4 8.33 -4.09 -15.76
N ALA A 5 8.95 -5.10 -15.15
CA ALA A 5 9.71 -4.94 -13.91
C ALA A 5 10.91 -3.98 -14.06
N ASN A 6 11.26 -3.61 -15.29
CA ASN A 6 12.27 -2.61 -15.62
C ASN A 6 11.70 -1.40 -16.38
N GLU A 7 10.51 -1.49 -17.02
CA GLU A 7 9.87 -0.32 -17.65
C GLU A 7 9.32 0.68 -16.63
N ILE A 8 8.92 0.21 -15.44
CA ILE A 8 8.67 1.06 -14.24
C ILE A 8 9.88 1.99 -13.95
N SER A 9 11.09 1.62 -14.36
CA SER A 9 12.32 2.41 -14.18
C SER A 9 12.76 3.21 -15.42
N LYS A 10 11.96 3.24 -16.50
CA LYS A 10 12.31 3.89 -17.78
C LYS A 10 11.47 5.12 -18.12
N THR A 11 10.24 5.23 -17.63
CA THR A 11 9.35 6.37 -17.93
C THR A 11 9.78 7.68 -17.27
N TYR A 12 10.50 7.62 -16.14
CA TYR A 12 11.00 8.80 -15.42
C TYR A 12 12.45 8.58 -14.97
N PRO A 13 13.42 9.42 -15.42
CA PRO A 13 14.80 9.32 -14.96
C PRO A 13 14.93 9.84 -13.53
N VAL A 14 15.44 8.99 -12.64
CA VAL A 14 15.78 9.40 -11.26
C VAL A 14 16.89 10.44 -11.32
N LYS A 15 16.58 11.70 -10.94
CA LYS A 15 17.58 12.75 -10.79
C LYS A 15 18.46 12.45 -9.57
N GLY A 16 19.74 12.21 -9.82
CA GLY A 16 20.76 12.11 -8.77
C GLY A 16 21.15 13.48 -8.20
N ASP A 17 21.62 13.43 -6.95
CA ASP A 17 22.62 14.26 -6.30
C ASP A 17 22.59 15.80 -6.48
N CYS A 18 22.28 16.51 -5.38
CA CYS A 18 23.05 17.69 -5.04
C CYS A 18 22.98 18.10 -3.55
N LEU A 19 24.05 18.76 -3.13
CA LEU A 19 24.26 19.59 -1.92
C LEU A 19 24.49 18.92 -0.56
N THR A 20 25.43 19.56 0.14
CA THR A 20 26.11 19.21 1.40
C THR A 20 25.87 20.31 2.46
N ALA A 21 26.62 20.25 3.57
CA ALA A 21 26.85 21.31 4.56
C ALA A 21 25.78 21.52 5.65
N ASP A 22 26.09 20.98 6.84
CA ASP A 22 26.40 21.72 8.09
C ASP A 22 25.47 22.79 8.69
N MET A 23 25.80 23.11 9.96
CA MET A 23 25.26 24.17 10.82
C MET A 23 23.88 23.87 11.48
N ALA A 24 23.62 24.20 12.76
CA ALA A 24 24.50 24.77 13.78
C ALA A 24 24.18 24.29 15.21
N ARG A 25 25.17 24.48 16.08
CA ARG A 25 25.16 24.35 17.54
C ARG A 25 24.39 25.50 18.20
N ALA A 26 23.62 25.20 19.25
CA ALA A 26 23.13 26.16 20.24
C ALA A 26 23.34 25.60 21.66
N SER A 27 23.49 26.46 22.66
CA SER A 27 23.87 26.12 24.04
C SER A 27 22.87 26.69 25.06
N SER A 28 23.05 26.30 26.33
CA SER A 28 22.54 26.95 27.55
C SER A 28 21.06 26.77 27.87
N LEU A 29 20.61 26.88 29.13
CA LEU A 29 21.12 26.50 30.47
C LEU A 29 20.02 26.88 31.48
N GLN A 30 19.96 26.19 32.64
CA GLN A 30 19.24 26.66 33.87
C GLN A 30 17.69 26.76 33.78
N ASP A 31 16.90 26.66 34.86
CA ASP A 31 17.19 26.24 36.25
C ASP A 31 15.94 25.63 36.94
N GLU A 32 16.17 24.93 38.05
CA GLU A 32 15.30 24.71 39.25
C GLU A 32 13.77 24.91 39.19
N ASN A 33 12.98 23.86 39.50
CA ASN A 33 12.13 23.81 40.73
C ASN A 33 11.38 22.46 40.95
N SER A 34 10.99 22.18 42.20
CA SER A 34 10.04 21.12 42.67
C SER A 34 9.72 21.36 44.15
N PRO A 35 8.52 21.01 44.71
CA PRO A 35 7.66 19.83 44.40
C PRO A 35 6.19 20.26 44.04
N SER A 36 5.03 19.60 44.30
CA SER A 36 4.64 18.50 45.22
C SER A 36 3.33 17.73 44.87
N LEU A 37 3.07 16.71 45.68
CA LEU A 37 1.85 15.91 45.93
C LEU A 37 0.58 16.77 46.22
N SER A 38 -0.69 16.34 46.11
CA SER A 38 -1.36 15.03 45.82
C SER A 38 -2.73 15.30 45.13
N SER A 39 -3.51 14.39 44.52
CA SER A 39 -4.08 13.12 45.03
C SER A 39 -4.82 12.36 43.89
N SER A 40 -5.34 11.14 44.13
CA SER A 40 -5.88 10.24 43.08
C SER A 40 -7.41 10.33 42.86
N PRO A 41 -7.93 9.76 41.74
CA PRO A 41 -8.45 8.39 41.86
C PRO A 41 -8.03 7.44 40.72
N ILE A 42 -7.88 6.16 41.07
CA ILE A 42 -7.37 5.11 40.17
C ILE A 42 -8.45 4.69 39.17
N THR A 43 -8.19 4.90 37.87
CA THR A 43 -8.89 4.19 36.78
C THR A 43 -7.87 3.60 35.82
N SER A 44 -7.85 2.27 35.66
CA SER A 44 -6.82 1.53 34.93
C SER A 44 -6.54 2.13 33.53
N PRO A 45 -5.33 2.67 33.28
CA PRO A 45 -4.99 3.28 32.00
C PRO A 45 -5.13 2.31 30.83
N SER A 46 -4.81 1.03 31.06
CA SER A 46 -4.87 -0.05 30.08
C SER A 46 -6.26 -0.24 29.49
N ARG A 47 -7.32 -0.18 30.33
CA ARG A 47 -8.71 -0.39 29.87
C ARG A 47 -9.20 0.77 29.01
N LYS A 48 -8.90 2.02 29.42
CA LYS A 48 -9.20 3.23 28.61
C LYS A 48 -8.46 3.21 27.26
N ARG A 49 -7.19 2.83 27.26
CA ARG A 49 -6.36 2.75 26.04
C ARG A 49 -6.81 1.65 25.08
N SER A 50 -7.21 0.49 25.60
CA SER A 50 -7.80 -0.60 24.81
C SER A 50 -9.12 -0.19 24.15
N VAL A 51 -10.05 0.42 24.89
CA VAL A 51 -11.33 0.91 24.34
C VAL A 51 -11.09 2.00 23.27
N GLN A 52 -10.13 2.91 23.49
CA GLN A 52 -9.80 3.94 22.51
C GLN A 52 -9.16 3.37 21.22
N LEU A 53 -8.42 2.27 21.30
CA LEU A 53 -7.89 1.57 20.13
C LEU A 53 -9.00 0.83 19.37
N GLU A 54 -9.92 0.17 20.07
CA GLU A 54 -11.02 -0.56 19.43
C GLU A 54 -12.03 0.40 18.78
N LEU A 55 -12.36 1.53 19.43
CA LEU A 55 -13.18 2.59 18.82
C LEU A 55 -12.55 3.16 17.53
N ARG A 56 -11.22 3.31 17.50
CA ARG A 56 -10.49 3.72 16.28
C ARG A 56 -10.48 2.63 15.21
N ARG A 57 -10.45 1.37 15.60
CA ARG A 57 -10.57 0.23 14.68
C ARG A 57 -11.95 0.21 14.04
N ILE A 58 -13.01 0.37 14.85
CA ILE A 58 -14.40 0.45 14.40
C ILE A 58 -14.63 1.66 13.48
N SER A 59 -14.14 2.85 13.83
CA SER A 59 -14.31 4.05 12.98
C SER A 59 -13.63 3.88 11.61
N ASN A 60 -12.43 3.29 11.59
CA ASN A 60 -11.71 3.04 10.34
C ASN A 60 -12.42 1.98 9.49
N ILE A 61 -12.95 0.91 10.11
CA ILE A 61 -13.73 -0.12 9.43
C ILE A 61 -15.03 0.46 8.84
N GLN A 62 -15.77 1.28 9.60
CA GLN A 62 -17.00 1.92 9.08
C GLN A 62 -16.71 2.88 7.92
N TYR A 63 -15.62 3.65 7.98
CA TYR A 63 -15.21 4.52 6.87
C TYR A 63 -14.86 3.71 5.61
N VAL A 64 -14.05 2.65 5.74
CA VAL A 64 -13.69 1.74 4.63
C VAL A 64 -14.92 0.99 4.08
N GLN A 65 -15.91 0.67 4.92
CA GLN A 65 -17.18 0.09 4.47
C GLN A 65 -18.05 1.11 3.72
N SER A 66 -18.06 2.39 4.12
CA SER A 66 -18.87 3.42 3.45
C SER A 66 -18.42 3.70 2.01
N VAL A 67 -17.13 3.56 1.70
CA VAL A 67 -16.60 3.67 0.32
C VAL A 67 -16.78 2.40 -0.51
N SER A 68 -17.18 1.28 0.09
CA SER A 68 -17.48 0.00 -0.59
C SER A 68 -18.86 0.00 -1.30
N GLY A 69 -19.65 1.07 -1.12
CA GLY A 69 -20.99 1.21 -1.69
C GLY A 69 -20.98 1.59 -3.17
N ARG A 70 -20.90 0.58 -4.06
CA ARG A 70 -21.16 0.60 -5.52
C ARG A 70 -21.26 2.00 -6.15
N ARG A 71 -20.14 2.51 -6.67
CA ARG A 71 -20.12 3.68 -7.57
C ARG A 71 -19.46 3.33 -8.90
N THR A 72 -19.98 3.90 -9.98
CA THR A 72 -19.53 3.71 -11.36
C THR A 72 -18.69 4.89 -11.81
N SER A 73 -17.45 4.62 -12.25
CA SER A 73 -16.51 5.56 -12.88
C SER A 73 -15.97 6.73 -12.03
N THR A 74 -14.77 7.17 -12.42
CA THR A 74 -14.19 8.51 -12.14
C THR A 74 -14.27 9.01 -10.70
N THR A 75 -13.80 8.23 -9.73
CA THR A 75 -13.47 8.75 -8.39
C THR A 75 -12.07 9.35 -8.39
N ILE A 76 -11.97 10.62 -8.81
CA ILE A 76 -10.81 11.47 -8.49
C ILE A 76 -10.60 11.44 -6.98
N LEU A 77 -9.36 11.22 -6.53
CA LEU A 77 -9.02 11.12 -5.12
C LEU A 77 -9.21 12.49 -4.44
N PRO A 78 -10.12 12.66 -3.46
CA PRO A 78 -10.42 13.97 -2.89
C PRO A 78 -9.40 14.36 -1.81
N LEU A 79 -8.12 14.44 -2.17
CA LEU A 79 -7.09 15.05 -1.34
C LEU A 79 -7.03 16.56 -1.56
N THR A 80 -6.91 17.31 -0.47
CA THR A 80 -6.49 18.70 -0.51
C THR A 80 -4.99 18.80 -0.85
N SER A 81 -4.55 19.90 -1.48
CA SER A 81 -3.13 20.19 -1.68
C SER A 81 -2.31 20.08 -0.38
N ALA A 82 -2.88 20.50 0.76
CA ALA A 82 -2.26 20.33 2.07
C ALA A 82 -2.02 18.86 2.45
N GLN A 83 -2.98 17.96 2.20
CA GLN A 83 -2.79 16.50 2.38
C GLN A 83 -1.74 15.94 1.43
N ILE A 84 -1.74 16.36 0.16
CA ILE A 84 -0.75 15.94 -0.84
C ILE A 84 0.66 16.35 -0.41
N HIS A 85 0.87 17.60 0.02
CA HIS A 85 2.15 18.07 0.53
C HIS A 85 2.61 17.32 1.80
N LEU A 86 1.70 17.03 2.73
CA LEU A 86 2.00 16.23 3.93
C LEU A 86 2.46 14.81 3.56
N VAL A 87 1.75 14.13 2.65
CA VAL A 87 2.12 12.78 2.17
C VAL A 87 3.48 12.83 1.46
N ARG A 88 3.67 13.72 0.48
CA ARG A 88 4.94 13.84 -0.26
C ARG A 88 6.13 14.15 0.65
N SER A 89 5.95 15.02 1.65
CA SER A 89 7.01 15.37 2.61
C SER A 89 7.39 14.20 3.51
N GLN A 90 6.41 13.49 4.08
CA GLN A 90 6.65 12.31 4.93
C GLN A 90 7.18 11.11 4.13
N TRP A 91 6.67 10.88 2.92
CA TRP A 91 7.15 9.83 2.03
C TRP A 91 8.61 10.06 1.61
N ARG A 92 8.99 11.28 1.19
CA ARG A 92 10.37 11.61 0.78
C ARG A 92 11.39 11.24 1.85
N GLN A 93 11.13 11.56 3.12
CA GLN A 93 11.98 11.17 4.24
C GLN A 93 12.12 9.65 4.36
N VAL A 94 11.01 8.92 4.24
CA VAL A 94 10.94 7.45 4.39
C VAL A 94 11.62 6.74 3.22
N TYR A 95 11.45 7.25 2.01
CA TYR A 95 12.04 6.69 0.80
C TYR A 95 13.56 6.88 0.77
N ILE A 96 14.05 8.08 1.09
CA ILE A 96 15.51 8.34 1.18
C ILE A 96 16.15 7.52 2.30
N THR A 97 15.53 7.41 3.47
CA THR A 97 16.13 6.71 4.64
C THR A 97 16.05 5.19 4.61
N LYS A 98 15.19 4.59 3.77
CA LYS A 98 15.00 3.13 3.69
C LYS A 98 15.24 2.53 2.30
N GLY A 99 14.93 3.27 1.24
CA GLY A 99 14.89 2.77 -0.12
C GLY A 99 13.70 1.83 -0.43
N PRO A 100 13.30 1.70 -1.70
CA PRO A 100 12.10 0.96 -2.12
C PRO A 100 12.10 -0.50 -1.67
N THR A 101 13.24 -1.19 -1.75
CA THR A 101 13.37 -2.61 -1.38
C THR A 101 13.05 -2.87 0.08
N VAL A 102 13.52 -2.03 1.01
CA VAL A 102 13.28 -2.22 2.46
C VAL A 102 11.82 -1.91 2.80
N ILE A 103 11.22 -0.90 2.15
CA ILE A 103 9.81 -0.55 2.32
C ILE A 103 8.92 -1.72 1.86
N GLY A 104 9.15 -2.25 0.66
CA GLY A 104 8.41 -3.39 0.15
C GLY A 104 8.61 -4.67 0.98
N THR A 105 9.84 -4.97 1.40
CA THR A 105 10.11 -6.14 2.26
C THR A 105 9.40 -6.00 3.62
N SER A 106 9.33 -4.79 4.18
CA SER A 106 8.58 -4.53 5.42
C SER A 106 7.08 -4.80 5.26
N LEU A 107 6.51 -4.40 4.11
CA LEU A 107 5.11 -4.66 3.75
C LEU A 107 4.84 -6.16 3.61
N PHE A 108 5.64 -6.87 2.78
CA PHE A 108 5.44 -8.31 2.54
C PHE A 108 5.68 -9.15 3.79
N HIS A 109 6.69 -8.83 4.59
CA HIS A 109 6.92 -9.51 5.88
C HIS A 109 5.70 -9.39 6.80
N ARG A 110 5.08 -8.20 6.89
CA ARG A 110 3.85 -8.00 7.67
C ARG A 110 2.65 -8.72 7.08
N LEU A 111 2.49 -8.72 5.75
CA LEU A 111 1.39 -9.39 5.06
C LEU A 111 1.44 -10.92 5.28
N PHE A 112 2.63 -11.50 5.13
CA PHE A 112 2.88 -12.93 5.33
C PHE A 112 2.76 -13.34 6.80
N PHE A 113 3.20 -12.49 7.74
CA PHE A 113 2.98 -12.71 9.18
C PHE A 113 1.49 -12.68 9.55
N LYS A 114 0.70 -11.76 8.97
CA LYS A 114 -0.75 -11.72 9.16
C LYS A 114 -1.48 -12.91 8.51
N SER A 115 -0.94 -13.51 7.44
CA SER A 115 -1.58 -14.61 6.72
C SER A 115 -0.58 -15.54 6.05
N GLN A 116 -0.35 -16.69 6.69
CA GLN A 116 0.42 -17.79 6.11
C GLN A 116 -0.18 -18.32 4.79
N ASN A 117 -1.50 -18.24 4.61
CA ASN A 117 -2.14 -18.53 3.32
C ASN A 117 -1.69 -17.55 2.22
N THR A 118 -1.56 -16.25 2.54
CA THR A 118 -1.07 -15.24 1.59
C THR A 118 0.41 -15.45 1.25
N LYS A 119 1.21 -15.96 2.20
CA LYS A 119 2.57 -16.43 1.94
C LYS A 119 2.59 -17.65 1.01
N GLN A 120 1.77 -18.67 1.29
CA GLN A 120 1.64 -19.87 0.45
C GLN A 120 1.09 -19.59 -0.95
N LEU A 121 0.31 -18.52 -1.14
CA LEU A 121 -0.06 -18.02 -2.46
C LEU A 121 1.17 -17.48 -3.20
N PHE A 122 1.95 -16.62 -2.55
CA PHE A 122 3.18 -16.08 -3.15
C PHE A 122 4.22 -17.18 -3.46
N GLU A 123 4.36 -18.18 -2.60
CA GLU A 123 5.25 -19.34 -2.80
C GLU A 123 4.79 -20.25 -3.95
N ARG A 124 3.48 -20.30 -4.26
CA ARG A 124 2.92 -21.04 -5.41
C ARG A 124 2.93 -20.28 -6.73
N CYS A 125 3.21 -18.98 -6.72
CA CYS A 125 3.30 -18.19 -7.95
C CYS A 125 4.39 -18.73 -8.88
N ARG A 126 4.05 -18.97 -10.16
CA ARG A 126 5.02 -19.44 -11.15
C ARG A 126 6.14 -18.41 -11.34
N LEU A 127 7.37 -18.81 -11.03
CA LEU A 127 8.56 -17.97 -11.12
C LEU A 127 8.78 -17.47 -12.57
N PRO A 128 8.87 -16.14 -12.80
CA PRO A 128 9.21 -15.59 -14.11
C PRO A 128 10.65 -15.96 -14.52
N LYS A 129 10.88 -16.22 -15.82
CA LYS A 129 12.11 -16.84 -16.36
C LYS A 129 13.44 -16.12 -16.02
N GLN A 130 13.39 -14.83 -15.67
CA GLN A 130 14.55 -14.01 -15.30
C GLN A 130 15.02 -14.20 -13.84
N PHE A 131 14.25 -14.89 -13.00
CA PHE A 131 14.60 -15.12 -11.61
C PHE A 131 15.09 -16.56 -11.40
N ALA A 132 16.23 -16.71 -10.73
CA ALA A 132 16.84 -18.01 -10.47
C ALA A 132 16.16 -18.77 -9.30
N ASN A 133 15.54 -18.03 -8.37
CA ASN A 133 14.88 -18.58 -7.18
C ASN A 133 13.80 -17.61 -6.66
N LEU A 134 12.97 -18.10 -5.71
CA LEU A 134 11.88 -17.32 -5.12
C LEU A 134 12.39 -16.06 -4.40
N ASP A 135 13.55 -16.11 -3.72
CA ASP A 135 14.10 -14.97 -2.96
C ASP A 135 14.47 -13.79 -3.88
N SER A 136 15.05 -14.07 -5.05
CA SER A 136 15.38 -13.06 -6.05
C SER A 136 14.12 -12.40 -6.62
N PHE A 137 13.04 -13.17 -6.84
CA PHE A 137 11.73 -12.65 -7.22
C PHE A 137 11.08 -11.86 -6.09
N ALA A 138 11.09 -12.35 -4.84
CA ALA A 138 10.55 -11.66 -3.67
C ALA A 138 11.22 -10.30 -3.44
N LYS A 139 12.56 -10.24 -3.54
CA LYS A 139 13.33 -9.00 -3.44
C LYS A 139 13.02 -8.02 -4.58
N ALA A 140 12.82 -8.51 -5.80
CA ALA A 140 12.41 -7.68 -6.93
C ALA A 140 10.96 -7.18 -6.81
N HIS A 141 10.04 -8.03 -6.36
CA HIS A 141 8.63 -7.69 -6.13
C HIS A 141 8.47 -6.67 -4.99
N ALA A 142 9.27 -6.82 -3.92
CA ALA A 142 9.42 -5.82 -2.86
C ALA A 142 9.92 -4.48 -3.42
N LYS A 143 11.00 -4.46 -4.19
CA LYS A 143 11.51 -3.22 -4.82
C LYS A 143 10.46 -2.57 -5.73
N ALA A 144 9.84 -3.35 -6.62
CA ALA A 144 8.81 -2.85 -7.52
C ALA A 144 7.61 -2.26 -6.77
N THR A 145 7.18 -2.89 -5.67
CA THR A 145 6.13 -2.36 -4.79
C THR A 145 6.55 -1.03 -4.15
N GLY A 146 7.80 -0.92 -3.67
CA GLY A 146 8.33 0.34 -3.15
C GLY A 146 8.41 1.47 -4.19
N GLN A 147 8.77 1.14 -5.45
CA GLN A 147 8.81 2.10 -6.56
C GLN A 147 7.41 2.50 -7.05
N LEU A 148 6.44 1.59 -7.02
CA LEU A 148 5.05 1.88 -7.36
C LEU A 148 4.45 2.91 -6.40
N ILE A 149 4.73 2.79 -5.09
CA ILE A 149 4.28 3.76 -4.08
C ILE A 149 4.92 5.14 -4.32
N ASP A 150 6.19 5.17 -4.70
CA ASP A 150 6.91 6.39 -5.08
C ASP A 150 6.22 7.12 -6.23
N GLN A 151 5.86 6.38 -7.29
CA GLN A 151 5.12 6.90 -8.45
C GLN A 151 3.70 7.36 -8.10
N ILE A 152 2.98 6.63 -7.24
CA ILE A 152 1.66 7.06 -6.74
C ILE A 152 1.77 8.38 -5.95
N VAL A 153 2.80 8.54 -5.13
CA VAL A 153 3.01 9.76 -4.31
C VAL A 153 3.47 10.95 -5.16
N ASP A 154 4.28 10.72 -6.19
CA ASP A 154 4.66 11.76 -7.15
C ASP A 154 3.47 12.17 -8.04
N SER A 155 2.58 11.24 -8.39
CA SER A 155 1.40 11.48 -9.23
C SER A 155 0.14 11.95 -8.47
N LEU A 156 0.22 12.38 -7.20
CA LEU A 156 -0.97 12.70 -6.40
C LEU A 156 -1.82 13.89 -6.92
N ASP A 157 -1.28 14.74 -7.80
CA ASP A 157 -2.06 15.84 -8.42
C ASP A 157 -2.84 15.37 -9.66
N ASP A 158 -2.38 14.33 -10.36
CA ASP A 158 -3.06 13.65 -11.46
C ASP A 158 -2.75 12.15 -11.44
N LEU A 159 -3.72 11.36 -10.99
CA LEU A 159 -3.59 9.92 -10.80
C LEU A 159 -4.05 9.10 -12.03
N GLU A 160 -4.49 9.71 -13.12
CA GLU A 160 -5.00 8.98 -14.30
C GLU A 160 -3.93 8.08 -14.96
N PRO A 161 -2.65 8.49 -15.11
CA PRO A 161 -1.60 7.59 -15.57
C PRO A 161 -1.41 6.37 -14.65
N MET A 162 -1.57 6.58 -13.34
CA MET A 162 -1.45 5.50 -12.34
C MET A 162 -2.69 4.60 -12.33
N SER A 163 -3.88 5.06 -12.70
CA SER A 163 -5.06 4.21 -12.91
C SER A 163 -4.76 3.09 -13.92
N ILE A 164 -4.12 3.44 -15.05
CA ILE A 164 -3.76 2.50 -16.10
C ILE A 164 -2.80 1.42 -15.59
N GLU A 165 -1.72 1.82 -14.91
CA GLU A 165 -0.72 0.87 -14.38
C GLU A 165 -1.29 -0.01 -13.25
N LEU A 166 -2.11 0.54 -12.36
CA LEU A 166 -2.74 -0.21 -11.27
C LEU A 166 -3.73 -1.25 -11.80
N ILE A 167 -4.53 -0.91 -12.81
CA ILE A 167 -5.41 -1.85 -13.53
C ILE A 167 -4.57 -2.94 -14.21
N ARG A 168 -3.47 -2.57 -14.87
CA ARG A 168 -2.54 -3.53 -15.51
C ARG A 168 -1.94 -4.53 -14.51
N ILE A 169 -1.50 -4.05 -13.35
CA ILE A 169 -1.01 -4.87 -12.23
C ILE A 169 -2.10 -5.81 -11.71
N GLY A 170 -3.35 -5.35 -11.61
CA GLY A 170 -4.50 -6.18 -11.27
C GLY A 170 -4.74 -7.33 -12.25
N ARG A 171 -4.71 -7.03 -13.56
CA ARG A 171 -4.83 -8.03 -14.64
C ARG A 171 -3.71 -9.08 -14.57
N LEU A 172 -2.47 -8.68 -14.29
CA LEU A 172 -1.35 -9.61 -14.11
C LEU A 172 -1.58 -10.57 -12.93
N HIS A 173 -2.01 -10.09 -11.77
CA HIS A 173 -2.28 -10.95 -10.61
C HIS A 173 -3.41 -11.97 -10.89
N ALA A 174 -4.44 -11.58 -11.64
CA ALA A 174 -5.50 -12.48 -12.07
C ALA A 174 -5.02 -13.61 -12.99
N GLN A 175 -3.91 -13.42 -13.71
CA GLN A 175 -3.30 -14.43 -14.59
C GLN A 175 -2.34 -15.38 -13.85
N MET A 176 -1.75 -14.96 -12.72
CA MET A 176 -0.77 -15.76 -11.99
C MET A 176 -1.36 -16.97 -11.26
N LEU A 177 -2.48 -16.79 -10.55
CA LEU A 177 -3.19 -17.85 -9.83
C LEU A 177 -4.71 -17.66 -9.99
N PRO A 178 -5.32 -18.20 -11.07
CA PRO A 178 -6.70 -17.91 -11.47
C PRO A 178 -7.79 -18.27 -10.44
N GLY A 179 -8.16 -17.32 -9.59
CA GLY A 179 -9.25 -17.43 -8.62
C GLY A 179 -8.82 -17.53 -7.15
N GLU A 180 -7.53 -17.73 -6.90
CA GLU A 180 -6.97 -17.83 -5.56
C GLU A 180 -6.84 -16.46 -4.86
N PHE A 181 -6.66 -15.38 -5.63
CA PHE A 181 -6.62 -13.99 -5.16
C PHE A 181 -8.03 -13.47 -4.79
N THR A 182 -8.57 -13.99 -3.70
CA THR A 182 -9.90 -13.62 -3.17
C THR A 182 -9.94 -12.17 -2.63
N GLY A 183 -11.15 -11.62 -2.48
CA GLY A 183 -11.35 -10.31 -1.85
C GLY A 183 -10.77 -10.20 -0.43
N THR A 184 -10.68 -11.31 0.30
CA THR A 184 -10.03 -11.39 1.62
C THR A 184 -8.53 -11.09 1.54
N VAL A 185 -7.84 -11.62 0.51
CA VAL A 185 -6.41 -11.31 0.27
C VAL A 185 -6.24 -9.83 -0.03
N TRP A 186 -7.05 -9.28 -0.95
CA TRP A 186 -6.99 -7.86 -1.30
C TRP A 186 -7.35 -6.91 -0.15
N ASN A 187 -8.24 -7.31 0.77
CA ASN A 187 -8.53 -6.56 2.00
C ASN A 187 -7.35 -6.60 2.97
N LEU A 188 -6.73 -7.78 3.17
CA LEU A 188 -5.57 -7.91 4.04
C LEU A 188 -4.35 -7.11 3.53
N THR A 189 -4.15 -7.06 2.22
CA THR A 189 -3.12 -6.20 1.59
C THR A 189 -3.41 -4.71 1.88
N ALA A 190 -4.67 -4.27 1.77
CA ALA A 190 -5.08 -2.90 2.09
C ALA A 190 -4.83 -2.55 3.57
N GLU A 191 -5.28 -3.39 4.50
CA GLU A 191 -5.03 -3.21 5.94
C GLU A 191 -3.53 -3.17 6.27
N THR A 192 -2.74 -4.05 5.63
CA THR A 192 -1.29 -4.10 5.83
C THR A 192 -0.58 -2.86 5.30
N PHE A 193 -1.05 -2.32 4.18
CA PHE A 193 -0.55 -1.06 3.63
C PHE A 193 -0.82 0.10 4.59
N ILE A 194 -2.05 0.22 5.09
CA ILE A 194 -2.42 1.23 6.09
C ILE A 194 -1.55 1.07 7.35
N ASP A 195 -1.46 -0.12 7.94
CA ASP A 195 -0.61 -0.37 9.12
C ASP A 195 0.86 -0.01 8.91
N CYS A 196 1.39 -0.17 7.69
CA CYS A 196 2.74 0.27 7.35
C CYS A 196 2.85 1.80 7.25
N THR A 197 1.89 2.48 6.60
CA THR A 197 1.89 3.96 6.54
C THR A 197 1.79 4.61 7.94
N LEU A 198 1.09 3.96 8.89
CA LEU A 198 1.03 4.36 10.30
C LEU A 198 2.39 4.29 11.03
N GLU A 199 3.37 3.57 10.49
CA GLU A 199 4.72 3.40 11.04
C GLU A 199 5.80 4.19 10.31
N TRP A 200 5.50 4.72 9.13
CA TRP A 200 6.41 5.51 8.31
C TRP A 200 6.53 6.94 8.85
N GLY A 201 7.76 7.45 8.98
CA GLY A 201 8.06 8.79 9.53
C GLY A 201 8.07 8.88 11.07
N ASP A 202 8.51 10.03 11.58
CA ASP A 202 8.53 10.34 13.02
C ASP A 202 7.12 10.16 13.63
N LYS A 203 7.06 9.67 14.86
CA LYS A 203 5.85 9.62 15.70
C LYS A 203 5.14 10.98 15.74
N ARG A 204 5.88 12.10 15.75
CA ARG A 204 5.36 13.47 15.72
C ARG A 204 4.62 13.84 14.42
N CYS A 205 4.99 13.25 13.29
CA CYS A 205 4.36 13.53 11.99
C CYS A 205 3.04 12.78 11.75
N ARG A 206 2.64 11.88 12.66
CA ARG A 206 1.47 10.99 12.52
C ARG A 206 0.17 11.72 12.87
N SER A 207 -0.14 12.79 12.14
CA SER A 207 -1.40 13.54 12.25
C SER A 207 -2.60 12.69 11.80
N GLU A 208 -3.82 13.12 12.18
CA GLU A 208 -5.04 12.49 11.67
C GLU A 208 -5.23 12.76 10.17
N THR A 209 -4.94 13.99 9.73
CA THR A 209 -4.93 14.40 8.33
C THR A 209 -4.05 13.51 7.44
N LEU A 210 -2.87 13.11 7.92
CA LEU A 210 -1.97 12.20 7.20
C LEU A 210 -2.50 10.75 7.16
N ARG A 211 -3.14 10.27 8.25
CA ARG A 211 -3.82 8.96 8.25
C ARG A 211 -4.95 8.91 7.23
N GLN A 212 -5.78 9.93 7.20
CA GLN A 212 -6.91 10.05 6.27
C GLN A 212 -6.43 10.10 4.81
N ALA A 213 -5.35 10.85 4.54
CA ALA A 213 -4.73 10.89 3.22
C ALA A 213 -4.21 9.51 2.78
N TRP A 214 -3.44 8.81 3.62
CA TRP A 214 -2.96 7.46 3.30
C TRP A 214 -4.07 6.41 3.19
N ALA A 215 -5.14 6.51 3.98
CA ALA A 215 -6.31 5.64 3.87
C ALA A 215 -7.03 5.83 2.52
N LEU A 216 -7.22 7.09 2.08
CA LEU A 216 -7.78 7.41 0.77
C LEU A 216 -6.87 6.87 -0.36
N ILE A 217 -5.57 7.14 -0.32
CA ILE A 217 -4.60 6.63 -1.31
C ILE A 217 -4.67 5.10 -1.39
N THR A 218 -4.72 4.41 -0.25
CA THR A 218 -4.81 2.95 -0.20
C THR A 218 -6.13 2.45 -0.81
N ALA A 219 -7.25 3.12 -0.53
CA ALA A 219 -8.53 2.75 -1.10
C ALA A 219 -8.51 2.84 -2.64
N TYR A 220 -7.99 3.92 -3.21
CA TYR A 220 -7.84 4.10 -4.66
C TYR A 220 -6.92 3.05 -5.30
N VAL A 221 -5.74 2.83 -4.71
CA VAL A 221 -4.77 1.82 -5.18
C VAL A 221 -5.40 0.42 -5.20
N MET A 222 -6.13 0.07 -4.14
CA MET A 222 -6.75 -1.24 -4.01
C MET A 222 -7.97 -1.39 -4.90
N ASP A 223 -8.75 -0.33 -5.13
CA ASP A 223 -9.88 -0.33 -6.07
C ASP A 223 -9.39 -0.55 -7.51
N LYS A 224 -8.37 0.18 -7.96
CA LYS A 224 -7.82 0.04 -9.33
C LYS A 224 -7.17 -1.31 -9.60
N ILE A 225 -6.46 -1.87 -8.61
CA ILE A 225 -5.94 -3.25 -8.71
C ILE A 225 -7.09 -4.27 -8.75
N ARG A 226 -8.16 -4.07 -7.97
CA ARG A 226 -9.36 -4.94 -8.02
C ARG A 226 -10.13 -4.81 -9.32
N GLU A 227 -10.24 -3.62 -9.89
CA GLU A 227 -10.88 -3.35 -11.19
C GLU A 227 -10.24 -4.23 -12.27
N GLY A 228 -8.93 -4.06 -12.49
CA GLY A 228 -8.19 -4.87 -13.47
C GLY A 228 -8.21 -6.37 -13.18
N HIS A 229 -8.06 -6.77 -11.92
CA HIS A 229 -8.17 -8.17 -11.53
C HIS A 229 -9.54 -8.77 -11.90
N ASN A 230 -10.63 -8.03 -11.63
CA ASN A 230 -11.99 -8.49 -11.84
C ASN A 230 -12.40 -8.47 -13.33
N GLU A 231 -11.89 -7.55 -14.13
CA GLU A 231 -12.01 -7.59 -15.60
C GLU A 231 -11.39 -8.86 -16.19
N GLU A 232 -10.14 -9.15 -15.81
CA GLU A 232 -9.41 -10.29 -16.37
C GLU A 232 -9.98 -11.62 -15.90
N ARG A 233 -10.44 -11.72 -14.64
CA ARG A 233 -11.21 -12.88 -14.16
C ARG A 233 -12.48 -13.12 -14.98
N LYS A 234 -13.21 -12.06 -15.37
CA LYS A 234 -14.39 -12.20 -16.26
C LYS A 234 -13.97 -12.68 -17.65
N ARG A 235 -12.90 -12.12 -18.23
CA ARG A 235 -12.35 -12.52 -19.54
C ARG A 235 -11.99 -14.01 -19.55
N GLN A 236 -11.26 -14.48 -18.54
CA GLN A 236 -10.87 -15.89 -18.40
C GLN A 236 -12.08 -16.84 -18.37
N ILE A 237 -13.12 -16.48 -17.61
CA ILE A 237 -14.37 -17.28 -17.50
C ILE A 237 -15.14 -17.28 -18.83
N GLN A 238 -15.21 -16.14 -19.51
CA GLN A 238 -15.85 -16.05 -20.84
C GLN A 238 -15.13 -16.95 -21.86
N ILE A 239 -13.80 -16.88 -21.91
CA ILE A 239 -12.99 -17.74 -22.78
C ILE A 239 -13.24 -19.22 -22.47
N SER A 240 -13.14 -19.66 -21.22
CA SER A 240 -13.35 -21.08 -20.88
C SER A 240 -14.77 -21.56 -21.21
N SER A 241 -15.80 -20.72 -21.05
CA SER A 241 -17.19 -21.04 -21.43
C SER A 241 -17.39 -21.14 -22.95
N SER A 242 -16.67 -20.36 -23.75
CA SER A 242 -16.75 -20.44 -25.21
C SER A 242 -16.17 -21.74 -25.78
N PHE A 243 -15.11 -22.28 -25.16
CA PHE A 243 -14.52 -23.56 -25.56
C PHE A 243 -15.38 -24.78 -25.24
N SER A 244 -16.24 -24.72 -24.20
CA SER A 244 -17.16 -25.82 -23.87
C SER A 244 -18.45 -25.83 -24.71
N ALA A 245 -18.73 -24.77 -25.47
CA ALA A 245 -19.96 -24.60 -26.25
C ALA A 245 -19.87 -25.11 -27.71
N SER A 246 -18.79 -25.79 -28.10
CA SER A 246 -18.60 -26.28 -29.48
C SER A 246 -19.61 -27.39 -29.84
N PRO A 247 -20.47 -27.23 -30.87
CA PRO A 247 -21.50 -28.21 -31.20
C PRO A 247 -20.91 -29.54 -31.68
N ARG A 248 -21.46 -30.65 -31.18
CA ARG A 248 -21.25 -31.97 -31.83
C ARG A 248 -21.91 -31.91 -33.20
N ARG A 249 -21.16 -32.12 -34.27
CA ARG A 249 -21.75 -32.35 -35.60
C ARG A 249 -22.64 -33.59 -35.56
N PRO A 250 -23.87 -33.53 -36.09
CA PRO A 250 -24.57 -34.73 -36.53
C PRO A 250 -23.75 -35.45 -37.61
N SER A 251 -23.85 -36.78 -37.62
CA SER A 251 -23.33 -37.67 -38.67
C SER A 251 -24.29 -37.76 -39.84
#